data_AF-A0A6N9QC02-F1
#
_entry.id   AF-A0A6N9QC02-F1
#
_cell.length_a   1.000
_cell.length_b   1.000
_cell.length_c   1.000
_cell.angle_alpha   90.00
_cell.angle_beta   90.00
_cell.angle_gamma   90.00
#
_symmetry.space_group_name_H-M   'P 1'
#
loop_
_entity.id
_entity.type
_entity.pdbx_description
1 polymer ?
#
loop_
_entity_poly.entity_id
_entity_poly.type
_entity_poly.pdbx_seq_one_letter_code
_entity_poly.pdbx_strand_id
1 'polypeptide(L)'
;MKTKTILICGCKGKVGKAAAQLFSSRGWHVAGLDLAGENADEHLDTYISCDIKKTEAVMKAVANLEDIHPLDVVFNAAGAELRTGFEDTAISHWEELLNTILGGSANICKAAGPYMVKRNAGKLLLLSSDYSKMPGDQILNAAAAGTLHGFAKSLGVELAPSNVLVNAVFAGVPFDLEGIAETVYFLADKDSYTAAQVVSICGKNQVGGGSK
;
A
#
# COMPACT_ATOMS: atom_id res chain seq x y z
N MET A 1 16.24 -12.35 -18.33
CA MET A 1 16.01 -11.19 -17.45
C MET A 1 15.78 -11.72 -16.04
N LYS A 2 16.24 -11.00 -15.00
CA LYS A 2 15.97 -11.39 -13.60
C LYS A 2 14.50 -11.12 -13.29
N THR A 3 13.80 -12.08 -12.70
CA THR A 3 12.43 -11.90 -12.20
C THR A 3 12.41 -10.85 -11.09
N LYS A 4 11.53 -9.85 -11.22
CA LYS A 4 11.33 -8.82 -10.18
C LYS A 4 10.46 -9.36 -9.05
N THR A 5 10.69 -8.87 -7.83
CA THR A 5 9.99 -9.30 -6.62
C THR A 5 9.18 -8.16 -6.01
N ILE A 6 7.92 -8.44 -5.67
CA ILE A 6 7.05 -7.53 -4.92
C ILE A 6 6.63 -8.15 -3.58
N LEU A 7 6.69 -7.37 -2.51
CA LEU A 7 6.00 -7.66 -1.25
C LEU A 7 4.66 -6.92 -1.22
N ILE A 8 3.56 -7.64 -1.01
CA ILE A 8 2.21 -7.10 -0.84
C ILE A 8 1.79 -7.31 0.61
N CYS A 9 1.73 -6.21 1.38
CA CYS A 9 1.18 -6.24 2.73
C CYS A 9 -0.34 -6.02 2.66
N GLY A 10 -1.13 -6.75 3.46
CA GLY A 10 -2.58 -6.78 3.33
C GLY A 10 -3.06 -7.66 2.16
N CYS A 11 -2.28 -8.70 1.81
CA CYS A 11 -2.52 -9.53 0.64
C CYS A 11 -3.84 -10.33 0.69
N LYS A 12 -4.46 -10.52 1.87
CA LYS A 12 -5.78 -11.16 2.02
C LYS A 12 -6.93 -10.16 1.81
N GLY A 13 -6.65 -8.86 1.85
CA GLY A 13 -7.60 -7.80 1.53
C GLY A 13 -7.94 -7.73 0.04
N LYS A 14 -9.05 -7.07 -0.32
CA LYS A 14 -9.54 -7.02 -1.72
C LYS A 14 -8.52 -6.42 -2.69
N VAL A 15 -7.87 -5.32 -2.31
CA VAL A 15 -6.85 -4.65 -3.12
C VAL A 15 -5.57 -5.49 -3.18
N GLY A 16 -5.15 -6.07 -2.06
CA GLY A 16 -3.98 -6.95 -2.00
C GLY A 16 -4.11 -8.17 -2.91
N LYS A 17 -5.27 -8.84 -2.90
CA LYS A 17 -5.57 -9.98 -3.80
C LYS A 17 -5.53 -9.59 -5.27
N ALA A 18 -6.18 -8.47 -5.64
CA ALA A 18 -6.19 -7.99 -7.02
C ALA A 18 -4.76 -7.65 -7.51
N ALA A 19 -3.94 -7.05 -6.64
CA ALA A 19 -2.52 -6.82 -6.94
C ALA A 19 -1.74 -8.14 -7.05
N ALA A 20 -1.91 -9.09 -6.13
CA ALA A 20 -1.22 -10.39 -6.18
C ALA A 20 -1.53 -11.14 -7.49
N GLN A 21 -2.80 -11.21 -7.86
CA GLN A 21 -3.28 -11.77 -9.13
C GLN A 21 -2.59 -11.14 -10.34
N LEU A 22 -2.62 -9.79 -10.41
CA LEU A 22 -2.04 -9.08 -11.53
C LEU A 22 -0.52 -9.32 -11.61
N PHE A 23 0.21 -9.14 -10.52
CA PHE A 23 1.67 -9.29 -10.52
C PHE A 23 2.11 -10.72 -10.83
N SER A 24 1.43 -11.72 -10.26
CA SER A 24 1.66 -13.14 -10.57
C SER A 24 1.45 -13.42 -12.06
N SER A 25 0.33 -12.93 -12.64
CA SER A 25 0.06 -13.09 -14.09
C SER A 25 1.09 -12.40 -15.00
N ARG A 26 1.83 -11.42 -14.48
CA ARG A 26 2.89 -10.69 -15.19
C ARG A 26 4.28 -11.29 -14.93
N GLY A 27 4.35 -12.44 -14.25
CA GLY A 27 5.58 -13.20 -14.02
C GLY A 27 6.50 -12.64 -12.95
N TRP A 28 5.96 -11.85 -12.02
CA TRP A 28 6.71 -11.37 -10.84
C TRP A 28 6.72 -12.44 -9.75
N HIS A 29 7.75 -12.42 -8.90
CA HIS A 29 7.70 -13.15 -7.63
C HIS A 29 6.88 -12.33 -6.63
N VAL A 30 5.84 -12.93 -6.05
CA VAL A 30 4.89 -12.26 -5.18
C VAL A 30 4.99 -12.81 -3.76
N ALA A 31 5.54 -12.00 -2.87
CA ALA A 31 5.52 -12.25 -1.43
C ALA A 31 4.29 -11.57 -0.81
N GLY A 32 3.55 -12.29 0.04
CA GLY A 32 2.43 -11.78 0.80
C GLY A 32 2.74 -11.62 2.28
N LEU A 33 2.20 -10.57 2.89
CA LEU A 33 2.20 -10.36 4.33
C LEU A 33 0.81 -9.96 4.78
N ASP A 34 0.26 -10.65 5.79
CA ASP A 34 -1.06 -10.32 6.35
C ASP A 34 -1.19 -10.84 7.78
N LEU A 35 -2.28 -10.49 8.46
CA LEU A 35 -2.63 -11.03 9.78
C LEU A 35 -2.90 -12.54 9.70
N ALA A 36 -2.66 -13.19 10.84
CA ALA A 36 -2.82 -14.62 11.14
C ALA A 36 -3.64 -15.46 10.13
N GLY A 37 -3.06 -16.59 9.72
CA GLY A 37 -3.71 -17.59 8.89
C GLY A 37 -2.70 -18.35 8.05
N GLU A 38 -3.19 -19.29 7.27
CA GLU A 38 -2.40 -20.01 6.26
C GLU A 38 -2.46 -19.30 4.91
N ASN A 39 -1.47 -19.57 4.05
CA ASN A 39 -1.49 -19.10 2.67
C ASN A 39 -2.63 -19.81 1.92
N ALA A 40 -3.65 -19.07 1.53
CA ALA A 40 -4.76 -19.58 0.75
C ALA A 40 -4.82 -18.98 -0.67
N ASP A 41 -3.83 -18.18 -1.04
CA ASP A 41 -3.80 -17.49 -2.33
C ASP A 41 -2.74 -18.11 -3.23
N GLU A 42 -3.18 -18.73 -4.33
CA GLU A 42 -2.33 -19.39 -5.31
C GLU A 42 -1.42 -18.41 -6.08
N HIS A 43 -1.69 -17.10 -5.98
CA HIS A 43 -0.89 -16.06 -6.62
C HIS A 43 0.28 -15.58 -5.75
N LEU A 44 0.45 -16.15 -4.55
CA LEU A 44 1.57 -15.85 -3.65
C LEU A 44 2.60 -16.97 -3.67
N ASP A 45 3.83 -16.65 -4.06
CA ASP A 45 4.95 -17.59 -4.01
C ASP A 45 5.47 -17.79 -2.58
N THR A 46 5.39 -16.75 -1.75
CA THR A 46 5.77 -16.77 -0.34
C THR A 46 4.73 -16.03 0.49
N TYR A 47 4.44 -16.50 1.70
CA TYR A 47 3.53 -15.82 2.62
C TYR A 47 4.08 -15.80 4.04
N ILE A 48 3.97 -14.65 4.72
CA ILE A 48 4.33 -14.50 6.13
C ILE A 48 3.16 -13.89 6.90
N SER A 49 2.71 -14.58 7.94
CA SER A 49 1.76 -14.02 8.91
C SER A 49 2.46 -12.98 9.80
N CYS A 50 2.05 -11.72 9.73
CA CYS A 50 2.61 -10.63 10.51
C CYS A 50 1.60 -9.48 10.70
N ASP A 51 1.49 -8.97 11.92
CA ASP A 51 0.79 -7.71 12.20
C ASP A 51 1.74 -6.53 11.95
N ILE A 52 1.40 -5.67 10.99
CA ILE A 52 2.21 -4.52 10.60
C ILE A 52 2.41 -3.51 11.75
N LYS A 53 1.58 -3.55 12.80
CA LYS A 53 1.73 -2.72 13.99
C LYS A 53 2.87 -3.20 14.91
N LYS A 54 3.39 -4.42 14.71
CA LYS A 54 4.44 -5.03 15.54
C LYS A 54 5.81 -4.86 14.89
N THR A 55 6.49 -3.76 15.22
CA THR A 55 7.76 -3.35 14.59
C THR A 55 8.79 -4.49 14.50
N GLU A 56 9.09 -5.20 15.59
CA GLU A 56 10.08 -6.28 15.59
C GLU A 56 9.68 -7.46 14.68
N ALA A 57 8.39 -7.80 14.65
CA ALA A 57 7.88 -8.86 13.80
C ALA A 57 7.98 -8.47 12.32
N VAL A 58 7.68 -7.21 11.99
CA VAL A 58 7.82 -6.68 10.62
C VAL A 58 9.28 -6.70 10.17
N MET A 59 10.21 -6.23 11.02
CA MET A 59 11.65 -6.26 10.72
C MET A 59 12.12 -7.68 10.40
N LYS A 60 11.72 -8.66 11.22
CA LYS A 60 12.07 -10.07 11.01
C LYS A 60 11.44 -10.63 9.74
N ALA A 61 10.16 -10.33 9.47
CA ALA A 61 9.47 -10.80 8.28
C ALA A 61 10.12 -10.29 7.00
N VAL A 62 10.40 -8.98 6.92
CA VAL A 62 11.05 -8.38 5.76
C VAL A 62 12.47 -8.89 5.57
N ALA A 63 13.25 -9.05 6.65
CA ALA A 63 14.59 -9.64 6.55
C ALA A 63 14.56 -11.06 5.96
N ASN A 64 13.64 -11.91 6.44
CA ASN A 64 13.48 -13.26 5.91
C ASN A 64 13.11 -13.26 4.42
N LEU A 65 12.27 -12.32 3.96
CA LEU A 65 11.91 -12.21 2.54
C LEU A 65 13.09 -11.76 1.69
N GLU A 66 13.85 -10.76 2.16
CA GLU A 66 15.06 -10.25 1.50
C GLU A 66 16.14 -11.34 1.35
N ASP A 67 16.23 -12.27 2.29
CA ASP A 67 17.14 -13.43 2.22
C ASP A 67 16.74 -14.46 1.16
N ILE A 68 15.44 -14.57 0.84
CA ILE A 68 14.94 -15.46 -0.23
C ILE A 68 15.14 -14.78 -1.58
N HIS A 69 14.53 -13.60 -1.74
CA HIS A 69 14.62 -12.78 -2.94
C HIS A 69 14.65 -11.29 -2.56
N PRO A 70 15.64 -10.52 -3.04
CA PRO A 70 15.68 -9.09 -2.79
C PRO A 70 14.39 -8.40 -3.25
N LEU A 71 13.79 -7.59 -2.40
CA LEU A 71 12.54 -6.90 -2.71
C LEU A 71 12.83 -5.71 -3.64
N ASP A 72 12.28 -5.73 -4.85
CA ASP A 72 12.34 -4.61 -5.78
C ASP A 72 11.25 -3.58 -5.46
N VAL A 73 10.08 -4.07 -5.03
CA VAL A 73 8.90 -3.25 -4.73
C VAL A 73 8.24 -3.74 -3.44
N VAL A 74 7.75 -2.80 -2.62
CA VAL A 74 6.83 -3.08 -1.52
C VAL A 74 5.56 -2.28 -1.75
N PHE A 75 4.43 -2.97 -1.77
CA PHE A 75 3.10 -2.38 -1.80
C PHE A 75 2.40 -2.66 -0.46
N ASN A 76 2.21 -1.61 0.34
CA ASN A 76 1.43 -1.70 1.56
C ASN A 76 -0.03 -1.37 1.28
N ALA A 77 -0.86 -2.41 1.15
CA ALA A 77 -2.32 -2.32 1.08
C ALA A 77 -3.01 -2.66 2.41
N ALA A 78 -2.25 -2.98 3.45
CA ALA A 78 -2.80 -3.26 4.77
C ALA A 78 -3.31 -1.98 5.43
N GLY A 79 -4.49 -2.08 6.01
CA GLY A 79 -5.16 -0.99 6.67
C GLY A 79 -6.42 -1.47 7.38
N ALA A 80 -7.10 -0.53 8.03
CA ALA A 80 -8.40 -0.72 8.64
C ALA A 80 -9.32 0.42 8.21
N GLU A 81 -10.62 0.20 8.31
CA GLU A 81 -11.63 1.24 8.16
C GLU A 81 -12.56 1.21 9.37
N LEU A 82 -13.01 2.39 9.79
CA LEU A 82 -13.99 2.52 10.86
C LEU A 82 -15.00 3.60 10.48
N ARG A 83 -16.29 3.23 10.41
CA ARG A 83 -17.38 4.16 10.12
C ARG A 83 -17.97 4.67 11.43
N THR A 84 -17.78 5.94 11.72
CA THR A 84 -18.28 6.58 12.94
C THR A 84 -18.49 8.07 12.70
N GLY A 85 -19.60 8.59 13.21
CA GLY A 85 -19.85 10.04 13.23
C GLY A 85 -18.77 10.77 14.03
N PHE A 86 -18.53 12.05 13.71
CA PHE A 86 -17.53 12.84 14.42
C PHE A 86 -17.85 12.93 15.93
N GLU A 87 -19.11 13.19 16.28
CA GLU A 87 -19.57 13.31 17.67
C GLU A 87 -19.47 12.00 18.45
N ASP A 88 -19.62 10.86 17.77
CA ASP A 88 -19.60 9.52 18.38
C ASP A 88 -18.20 8.89 18.40
N THR A 89 -17.19 9.57 17.85
CA THR A 89 -15.86 9.00 17.78
C THR A 89 -15.14 9.05 19.13
N ALA A 90 -14.85 7.87 19.68
CA ALA A 90 -13.91 7.73 20.79
C ALA A 90 -12.47 8.06 20.37
N ILE A 91 -11.70 8.74 21.23
CA ILE A 91 -10.28 9.05 21.00
C ILE A 91 -9.45 7.78 20.73
N SER A 92 -9.76 6.67 21.40
CA SER A 92 -9.09 5.38 21.17
C SER A 92 -9.23 4.86 19.73
N HIS A 93 -10.32 5.20 19.03
CA HIS A 93 -10.50 4.84 17.62
C HIS A 93 -9.55 5.62 16.71
N TRP A 94 -9.27 6.89 17.02
CA TRP A 94 -8.25 7.67 16.32
C TRP A 94 -6.87 7.06 16.47
N GLU A 95 -6.51 6.73 17.71
CA GLU A 95 -5.21 6.12 18.04
C GLU A 95 -5.02 4.80 17.30
N GLU A 96 -6.02 3.91 17.34
CA GLU A 96 -5.95 2.60 16.70
C GLU A 96 -5.86 2.70 15.17
N LEU A 97 -6.66 3.58 14.55
CA LEU A 97 -6.66 3.74 13.10
C LEU A 97 -5.36 4.38 12.60
N LEU A 98 -4.85 5.41 13.29
CA LEU A 98 -3.56 6.02 12.98
C LEU A 98 -2.39 5.06 13.21
N ASN A 99 -2.42 4.27 14.29
CA ASN A 99 -1.42 3.26 14.57
C ASN A 99 -1.37 2.19 13.47
N THR A 100 -2.54 1.79 12.94
CA THR A 100 -2.63 0.85 11.82
C THR A 100 -2.13 1.47 10.52
N ILE A 101 -2.72 2.60 10.10
CA ILE A 101 -2.47 3.20 8.78
C ILE A 101 -1.08 3.84 8.71
N LEU A 102 -0.77 4.77 9.61
CA LEU A 102 0.51 5.48 9.61
C LEU A 102 1.62 4.64 10.29
N GLY A 103 1.36 4.17 11.50
CA GLY A 103 2.35 3.41 12.28
C GLY A 103 2.77 2.12 11.57
N GLY A 104 1.79 1.36 11.07
CA GLY A 104 2.02 0.16 10.28
C GLY A 104 2.78 0.43 8.98
N SER A 105 2.39 1.46 8.21
CA SER A 105 3.12 1.86 7.00
C SER A 105 4.57 2.27 7.31
N ALA A 106 4.78 3.02 8.39
CA ALA A 106 6.11 3.43 8.82
C ALA A 106 6.99 2.22 9.21
N ASN A 107 6.43 1.22 9.89
CA ASN A 107 7.14 -0.03 10.21
C ASN A 107 7.60 -0.76 8.95
N ILE A 108 6.71 -0.89 7.95
CA ILE A 108 7.03 -1.56 6.67
C ILE A 108 8.14 -0.79 5.92
N CYS A 109 8.00 0.53 5.79
CA CYS A 109 9.02 1.36 5.16
C CYS A 109 10.37 1.31 5.90
N LYS A 110 10.35 1.32 7.24
CA LYS A 110 11.56 1.22 8.07
C LYS A 110 12.26 -0.13 7.91
N ALA A 111 11.49 -1.20 7.71
CA ALA A 111 12.04 -2.54 7.53
C ALA A 111 12.64 -2.74 6.13
N ALA A 112 11.96 -2.31 5.07
CA ALA A 112 12.39 -2.53 3.69
C ALA A 112 13.37 -1.45 3.16
N GLY A 113 13.17 -0.19 3.57
CA GLY A 113 13.93 0.96 3.08
C GLY A 113 15.45 0.80 3.16
N PRO A 114 16.04 0.35 4.29
CA PRO A 114 17.49 0.17 4.40
C PRO A 114 18.09 -0.80 3.38
N TYR A 115 17.37 -1.88 3.04
CA TYR A 115 17.79 -2.84 2.02
C TYR A 115 17.78 -2.23 0.62
N MET A 116 16.73 -1.46 0.30
CA MET A 116 16.61 -0.74 -0.97
C MET A 116 17.68 0.35 -1.12
N VAL A 117 17.94 1.11 -0.04
CA VAL A 117 19.01 2.12 0.02
C VAL A 117 20.38 1.49 -0.23
N LYS A 118 20.68 0.36 0.43
CA LYS A 118 21.94 -0.37 0.23
C LYS A 118 22.11 -0.84 -1.22
N ARG A 119 21.03 -1.19 -1.90
CA ARG A 119 21.02 -1.59 -3.32
C ARG A 119 20.97 -0.42 -4.29
N ASN A 120 20.79 0.81 -3.81
CA ASN A 120 20.54 2.00 -4.63
C ASN A 120 19.38 1.81 -5.63
N ALA A 121 18.34 1.08 -5.22
CA ALA A 121 17.16 0.77 -6.01
C ALA A 121 16.04 0.24 -5.13
N GLY A 122 14.82 0.75 -5.34
CA GLY A 122 13.61 0.17 -4.76
C GLY A 122 12.40 1.08 -4.87
N LYS A 123 11.21 0.53 -4.61
CA LYS A 123 9.95 1.29 -4.65
C LYS A 123 9.06 0.93 -3.46
N LEU A 124 8.61 1.95 -2.73
CA LEU A 124 7.65 1.86 -1.64
C LEU A 124 6.33 2.49 -2.10
N LEU A 125 5.28 1.68 -2.21
CA LEU A 125 3.95 2.08 -2.65
C LEU A 125 2.98 1.90 -1.47
N LEU A 126 2.28 2.95 -1.08
CA LEU A 126 1.35 2.95 0.06
C LEU A 126 -0.07 3.16 -0.46
N LEU A 127 -0.99 2.25 -0.16
CA LEU A 127 -2.39 2.47 -0.47
C LEU A 127 -2.96 3.53 0.49
N SER A 128 -3.43 4.63 -0.07
CA SER A 128 -4.28 5.59 0.63
C SER A 128 -5.68 5.58 0.01
N SER A 129 -6.60 6.31 0.62
CA SER A 129 -8.00 6.32 0.25
C SER A 129 -8.54 7.74 0.32
N ASP A 130 -9.24 8.15 -0.72
CA ASP A 130 -9.88 9.45 -0.80
C ASP A 130 -11.35 9.33 -0.39
N TYR A 131 -11.61 9.77 0.84
CA TYR A 131 -12.94 9.85 1.42
C TYR A 131 -13.59 11.24 1.25
N SER A 132 -12.95 12.18 0.54
CA SER A 132 -13.42 13.57 0.43
C SER A 132 -14.80 13.73 -0.20
N LYS A 133 -15.25 12.72 -0.97
CA LYS A 133 -16.55 12.70 -1.67
C LYS A 133 -17.59 11.84 -0.98
N MET A 134 -17.26 11.22 0.16
CA MET A 134 -18.17 10.32 0.88
C MET A 134 -19.06 11.13 1.85
N PRO A 135 -20.35 10.76 1.98
CA PRO A 135 -21.22 11.35 3.00
C PRO A 135 -20.70 11.06 4.42
N GLY A 136 -21.13 11.86 5.40
CA GLY A 136 -20.61 11.85 6.77
C GLY A 136 -20.59 10.48 7.45
N ASP A 137 -19.66 10.30 8.41
CA ASP A 137 -19.20 9.05 9.07
C ASP A 137 -17.78 8.56 8.67
N GLN A 138 -17.08 9.29 7.79
CA GLN A 138 -15.77 8.90 7.26
C GLN A 138 -14.60 9.76 7.74
N ILE A 139 -14.81 10.70 8.66
CA ILE A 139 -13.78 11.69 9.04
C ILE A 139 -12.50 11.04 9.54
N LEU A 140 -12.61 9.91 10.25
CA LEU A 140 -11.45 9.16 10.75
C LEU A 140 -10.68 8.52 9.60
N ASN A 141 -11.39 7.85 8.69
CA ASN A 141 -10.76 7.21 7.54
C ASN A 141 -10.11 8.26 6.62
N ALA A 142 -10.76 9.40 6.41
CA ALA A 142 -10.23 10.52 5.63
C ALA A 142 -8.93 11.06 6.23
N ALA A 143 -8.93 11.32 7.54
CA ALA A 143 -7.78 11.88 8.23
C ALA A 143 -6.62 10.87 8.32
N ALA A 144 -6.89 9.61 8.69
CA ALA A 144 -5.88 8.56 8.78
C ALA A 144 -5.28 8.23 7.40
N ALA A 145 -6.10 8.09 6.35
CA ALA A 145 -5.58 7.88 5.00
C ALA A 145 -4.77 9.10 4.50
N GLY A 146 -5.22 10.30 4.86
CA GLY A 146 -4.54 11.56 4.54
C GLY A 146 -3.13 11.66 5.09
N THR A 147 -2.80 11.02 6.23
CA THR A 147 -1.44 11.06 6.79
C THR A 147 -0.39 10.47 5.86
N LEU A 148 -0.78 9.48 5.04
CA LEU A 148 0.13 8.83 4.09
C LEU A 148 0.63 9.79 3.01
N HIS A 149 -0.09 10.89 2.74
CA HIS A 149 0.34 11.92 1.82
C HIS A 149 1.64 12.59 2.29
N GLY A 150 1.62 13.16 3.49
CA GLY A 150 2.77 13.87 4.06
C GLY A 150 3.93 12.91 4.28
N PHE A 151 3.62 11.71 4.77
CA PHE A 151 4.61 10.66 5.02
C PHE A 151 5.34 10.24 3.75
N ALA A 152 4.62 9.84 2.70
CA ALA A 152 5.24 9.40 1.44
C ALA A 152 6.06 10.51 0.78
N LYS A 153 5.56 11.75 0.79
CA LYS A 153 6.26 12.89 0.20
C LYS A 153 7.58 13.17 0.91
N SER A 154 7.56 13.21 2.24
CA SER A 154 8.77 13.49 3.03
C SER A 154 9.79 12.36 2.89
N LEU A 155 9.35 11.11 3.02
CA LEU A 155 10.24 9.95 2.90
C LEU A 155 10.80 9.81 1.48
N GLY A 156 10.01 10.10 0.45
CA GLY A 156 10.48 10.07 -0.95
C GLY A 156 11.62 11.05 -1.21
N VAL A 157 11.56 12.27 -0.66
CA VAL A 157 12.66 13.24 -0.77
C VAL A 157 13.90 12.76 -0.02
N GLU A 158 13.71 12.17 1.16
CA GLU A 158 14.82 11.64 1.98
C GLU A 158 15.56 10.49 1.29
N LEU A 159 14.83 9.57 0.64
CA LEU A 159 15.41 8.38 0.01
C LEU A 159 15.78 8.56 -1.48
N ALA A 160 15.40 9.69 -2.09
CA ALA A 160 15.71 10.00 -3.49
C ALA A 160 17.21 9.92 -3.85
N PRO A 161 18.17 10.38 -3.01
CA PRO A 161 19.60 10.24 -3.30
C PRO A 161 20.06 8.79 -3.45
N SER A 162 19.30 7.83 -2.91
CA SER A 162 19.56 6.40 -2.99
C SER A 162 18.69 5.69 -4.04
N ASN A 163 18.07 6.46 -4.95
CA ASN A 163 17.22 5.94 -6.04
C ASN A 163 16.11 5.00 -5.53
N VAL A 164 15.53 5.35 -4.37
CA VAL A 164 14.34 4.68 -3.82
C VAL A 164 13.15 5.60 -3.98
N LEU A 165 12.13 5.13 -4.69
CA LEU A 165 10.91 5.90 -4.94
C LEU A 165 9.86 5.60 -3.87
N VAL A 166 9.20 6.62 -3.34
CA VAL A 166 8.12 6.46 -2.34
C VAL A 166 6.88 7.17 -2.83
N ASN A 167 5.76 6.46 -2.94
CA ASN A 167 4.50 7.00 -3.46
C ASN A 167 3.31 6.52 -2.63
N ALA A 168 2.33 7.42 -2.46
CA ALA A 168 1.00 7.06 -1.99
C ALA A 168 0.03 6.99 -3.17
N VAL A 169 -0.72 5.89 -3.29
CA VAL A 169 -1.76 5.68 -4.30
C VAL A 169 -3.10 6.06 -3.68
N PHE A 170 -3.67 7.20 -4.08
CA PHE A 170 -4.96 7.66 -3.58
C PHE A 170 -6.10 7.05 -4.40
N ALA A 171 -6.72 6.02 -3.84
CA ALA A 171 -7.88 5.36 -4.43
C ALA A 171 -9.19 6.04 -3.99
N GLY A 172 -10.08 6.34 -4.93
CA GLY A 172 -11.45 6.75 -4.61
C GLY A 172 -12.24 5.59 -3.98
N VAL A 173 -13.23 5.92 -3.15
CA VAL A 173 -14.15 4.95 -2.54
C VAL A 173 -15.52 5.01 -3.25
N PRO A 174 -16.14 3.89 -3.66
CA PRO A 174 -15.66 2.51 -3.52
C PRO A 174 -14.45 2.20 -4.42
N PHE A 175 -13.60 1.26 -3.98
CA PHE A 175 -12.37 0.91 -4.70
C PHE A 175 -12.64 0.27 -6.06
N ASP A 176 -12.01 0.82 -7.10
CA ASP A 176 -11.78 0.18 -8.40
C ASP A 176 -10.55 -0.74 -8.29
N LEU A 177 -10.77 -2.02 -8.02
CA LEU A 177 -9.69 -2.97 -7.74
C LEU A 177 -8.75 -3.16 -8.94
N GLU A 178 -9.29 -3.20 -10.15
CA GLU A 178 -8.52 -3.36 -11.39
C GLU A 178 -7.68 -2.11 -11.66
N GLY A 179 -8.31 -0.92 -11.62
CA GLY A 179 -7.60 0.33 -11.82
C GLY A 179 -6.49 0.59 -10.79
N ILE A 180 -6.73 0.23 -9.53
CA ILE A 180 -5.70 0.30 -8.47
C ILE A 180 -4.57 -0.67 -8.78
N ALA A 181 -4.86 -1.94 -9.08
CA ALA A 181 -3.84 -2.94 -9.36
C ALA A 181 -2.98 -2.55 -10.57
N GLU A 182 -3.58 -2.11 -11.68
CA GLU A 182 -2.85 -1.65 -12.86
C GLU A 182 -2.00 -0.40 -12.56
N THR A 183 -2.46 0.51 -11.72
CA THR A 183 -1.66 1.68 -11.31
C THR A 183 -0.47 1.27 -10.46
N VAL A 184 -0.67 0.37 -9.49
CA VAL A 184 0.42 -0.18 -8.67
C VAL A 184 1.42 -0.91 -9.56
N TYR A 185 0.95 -1.71 -10.52
CA TYR A 185 1.80 -2.38 -11.50
C TYR A 185 2.59 -1.39 -12.36
N PHE A 186 1.94 -0.36 -12.88
CA PHE A 186 2.60 0.68 -13.67
C PHE A 186 3.73 1.36 -12.90
N LEU A 187 3.48 1.75 -11.64
CA LEU A 187 4.50 2.34 -10.77
C LEU A 187 5.60 1.33 -10.43
N ALA A 188 5.25 0.07 -10.16
CA ALA A 188 6.22 -0.98 -9.87
C ALA A 188 7.15 -1.25 -11.06
N ASP A 189 6.62 -1.31 -12.29
CA ASP A 189 7.37 -1.74 -13.46
C ASP A 189 8.18 -0.61 -14.13
N LYS A 190 7.68 0.62 -14.15
CA LYS A 190 8.34 1.74 -14.83
C LYS A 190 9.47 2.34 -14.01
N ASP A 191 10.66 2.47 -14.61
CA ASP A 191 11.85 3.02 -13.94
C ASP A 191 12.00 4.54 -14.11
N SER A 192 11.18 5.15 -14.97
CA SER A 192 11.24 6.56 -15.33
C SER A 192 9.89 7.25 -15.15
N TYR A 193 9.47 7.43 -13.90
CA TYR A 193 8.46 8.42 -13.57
C TYR A 193 8.97 9.29 -12.43
N THR A 194 8.90 10.60 -12.63
CA THR A 194 9.19 11.58 -11.57
C THR A 194 7.90 11.76 -10.78
N ALA A 195 7.57 10.87 -9.84
CA ALA A 195 6.37 11.08 -9.02
C ALA A 195 6.71 11.67 -7.66
N ALA A 196 6.05 12.80 -7.37
CA ALA A 196 5.76 13.23 -6.01
C ALA A 196 4.31 12.91 -5.61
N GLN A 197 3.44 12.49 -6.53
CA GLN A 197 2.00 12.30 -6.31
C GLN A 197 1.33 11.48 -7.44
N VAL A 198 0.58 10.43 -7.09
CA VAL A 198 -0.52 9.90 -7.92
C VAL A 198 -1.82 10.22 -7.17
N VAL A 199 -2.43 11.35 -7.53
CA VAL A 199 -3.67 11.84 -6.92
C VAL A 199 -4.85 11.40 -7.76
N SER A 200 -5.71 10.58 -7.15
CA SER A 200 -7.06 10.20 -7.60
C SER A 200 -7.14 9.45 -8.93
N ILE A 201 -7.37 8.14 -8.86
CA ILE A 201 -8.02 7.39 -9.95
C ILE A 201 -9.52 7.47 -9.69
N CYS A 202 -10.21 8.41 -10.35
CA CYS A 202 -11.66 8.41 -10.45
C CYS A 202 -12.03 8.05 -11.89
N GLY A 203 -12.58 6.85 -12.11
CA GLY A 203 -12.91 6.32 -13.43
C GLY A 203 -14.30 5.67 -13.47
N LYS A 204 -15.36 6.47 -13.50
CA LYS A 204 -16.53 6.17 -14.34
C LYS A 204 -16.89 7.45 -15.07
N ASN A 205 -16.94 7.38 -16.40
CA ASN A 205 -17.57 8.41 -17.21
C ASN A 205 -18.99 8.62 -16.67
N GLN A 206 -19.23 9.71 -15.95
CA GLN A 206 -20.58 10.27 -15.92
C GLN A 206 -20.80 10.85 -17.31
N VAL A 207 -21.16 9.98 -18.25
CA VAL A 207 -21.85 10.41 -19.46
C VAL A 207 -23.07 11.15 -18.93
N GLY A 208 -23.09 12.47 -19.13
CA GLY A 208 -24.23 13.29 -18.80
C GLY A 208 -25.47 12.64 -19.38
N GLY A 209 -26.37 12.19 -18.50
CA GLY A 209 -27.72 11.85 -18.87
C GLY A 209 -28.40 13.13 -19.32
N GLY A 210 -28.28 13.45 -20.59
CA GLY A 210 -29.05 14.49 -21.23
C GLY A 210 -30.53 14.15 -21.14
N SER A 211 -31.28 15.16 -20.71
CA SER A 211 -32.62 15.51 -21.20
C SER A 211 -33.70 14.40 -21.20
N LYS A 212 -34.58 14.44 -20.20
CA LYS A 212 -36.01 14.68 -20.41
C LYS A 212 -36.57 15.51 -19.26
#